data_AF-A0A972XBY4-F1
#
_entry.id   AF-A0A972XBY4-F1
#
_cell.length_a   1.000
_cell.length_b   1.000
_cell.length_c   1.000
_cell.angle_alpha   90.00
_cell.angle_beta   90.00
_cell.angle_gamma   90.00
#
_symmetry.space_group_name_H-M   'P 1'
#
loop_
_entity.id
_entity.type
_entity.pdbx_description
1 polymer ?
#
loop_
_entity_poly.entity_id
_entity_poly.type
_entity_poly.pdbx_seq_one_letter_code
_entity_poly.pdbx_strand_id
1 'polypeptide(L)'
;VYALAEGLFLGGVSASFEAQYPGIVIQAVGGTFGTLFGLLMAYQSGLIKATENFKLGVVAATGGIFLVYMISMIGSFFGFPIPFIHAAGPMGIAFSLFVVVVAALNLVLDFDFIEQAAERGAPKYLEWYGAFALMVTLVWLYMEILRLLSKLRSRN
;
A
#
# COMPACT_ATOMS: atom_id res chain seq x y z
N VAL A 1 -13.74 9.68 -12.71
CA VAL A 1 -12.64 10.61 -13.06
C VAL A 1 -11.38 10.27 -12.26
N TYR A 2 -11.44 10.20 -10.93
CA TYR A 2 -10.29 9.83 -10.09
C TYR A 2 -9.63 8.49 -10.48
N ALA A 3 -10.40 7.40 -10.55
CA ALA A 3 -9.88 6.08 -10.96
C ALA A 3 -9.25 6.03 -12.37
N LEU A 4 -9.69 6.90 -13.28
CA LEU A 4 -9.10 7.01 -14.62
C LEU A 4 -7.77 7.78 -14.58
N ALA A 5 -7.69 8.85 -13.79
CA ALA A 5 -6.47 9.61 -13.60
C ALA A 5 -5.41 8.79 -12.86
N GLU A 6 -5.80 8.05 -11.82
CA GLU A 6 -4.93 7.12 -11.13
C GLU A 6 -4.50 5.97 -12.04
N GLY A 7 -5.42 5.38 -12.82
CA GLY A 7 -5.08 4.33 -13.79
C GLY A 7 -4.06 4.80 -14.83
N LEU A 8 -4.18 6.03 -15.33
CA LEU A 8 -3.20 6.63 -16.24
C LEU A 8 -1.85 6.89 -15.56
N PHE A 9 -1.87 7.43 -14.34
CA PHE A 9 -0.65 7.68 -13.57
C PHE A 9 0.08 6.38 -13.24
N LEU A 10 -0.65 5.38 -12.76
CA LEU A 10 -0.15 4.04 -12.49
C LEU A 10 0.38 3.39 -13.77
N GLY A 11 -0.36 3.45 -14.88
CA GLY A 11 0.11 2.92 -16.16
C GLY A 11 1.43 3.54 -16.61
N GLY A 12 1.60 4.86 -16.44
CA GLY A 12 2.86 5.55 -16.73
C GLY A 12 4.01 5.13 -15.82
N VAL A 13 3.77 5.02 -14.51
CA VAL A 13 4.77 4.54 -13.55
C VAL A 13 5.13 3.09 -13.85
N SER A 14 4.14 2.21 -14.00
CA SER A 14 4.34 0.79 -14.32
C SER A 14 5.12 0.60 -15.62
N ALA A 15 4.83 1.38 -16.67
CA ALA A 15 5.59 1.33 -17.92
C ALA A 15 7.08 1.71 -17.74
N SER A 16 7.37 2.70 -16.89
CA SER A 16 8.76 3.08 -16.60
C SER A 16 9.52 2.00 -15.83
N PHE A 17 8.86 1.33 -14.88
CA PHE A 17 9.44 0.20 -14.14
C PHE A 17 9.54 -1.06 -15.00
N GLU A 18 8.59 -1.30 -15.91
CA GLU A 18 8.61 -2.44 -16.82
C GLU A 18 9.71 -2.31 -17.88
N ALA A 19 9.99 -1.09 -18.35
CA ALA A 19 11.12 -0.81 -19.24
C ALA A 19 12.47 -1.11 -18.58
N GLN A 20 12.61 -0.91 -17.26
CA GLN A 20 13.82 -1.23 -16.50
C GLN A 20 13.86 -2.70 -16.05
N TYR A 21 12.70 -3.27 -15.73
CA TYR A 21 12.55 -4.59 -15.13
C TYR A 21 11.39 -5.35 -15.80
N PRO A 22 11.62 -6.01 -16.94
CA PRO A 22 10.55 -6.67 -17.70
C PRO A 22 9.84 -7.75 -16.86
N GLY A 23 8.51 -7.73 -16.84
CA GLY A 23 7.67 -8.65 -16.08
C GLY A 23 7.50 -8.35 -14.58
N ILE A 24 8.00 -7.21 -14.08
CA ILE A 24 7.78 -6.80 -12.68
C ILE A 24 6.32 -6.44 -12.40
N VAL A 25 5.61 -5.94 -13.41
CA VAL A 25 4.22 -5.48 -13.31
C VAL A 25 3.29 -6.65 -13.03
N ILE A 26 3.40 -7.76 -13.78
CA ILE A 26 2.54 -8.93 -13.58
C ILE A 26 2.78 -9.59 -12.21
N GLN A 27 4.03 -9.59 -11.72
CA GLN A 27 4.36 -10.07 -10.37
C GLN A 27 3.74 -9.17 -9.29
N ALA A 28 3.82 -7.85 -9.46
CA ALA A 28 3.24 -6.90 -8.53
C ALA A 28 1.70 -7.02 -8.49
N VAL A 29 1.06 -7.18 -9.65
CA VAL A 29 -0.38 -7.45 -9.75
C VAL A 29 -0.73 -8.75 -9.03
N GLY A 30 -0.01 -9.84 -9.31
CA GLY A 30 -0.21 -11.13 -8.64
C GLY A 30 -0.04 -11.05 -7.12
N GLY A 31 0.96 -10.31 -6.64
CA GLY A 31 1.18 -10.06 -5.22
C GLY A 31 0.04 -9.25 -4.59
N THR A 32 -0.42 -8.19 -5.25
CA THR A 32 -1.50 -7.33 -4.74
C THR A 32 -2.80 -8.11 -4.61
N PHE A 33 -3.21 -8.83 -5.66
CA PHE A 33 -4.41 -9.66 -5.61
C PHE A 33 -4.25 -10.84 -4.66
N GLY A 34 -3.07 -11.48 -4.61
CA GLY A 34 -2.78 -12.54 -3.67
C GLY A 34 -2.92 -12.10 -2.21
N THR A 35 -2.39 -10.92 -1.87
CA THR A 35 -2.52 -10.32 -0.54
C THR A 35 -3.96 -9.91 -0.24
N LEU A 36 -4.66 -9.29 -1.19
CA LEU A 36 -6.09 -8.96 -1.03
C LEU A 36 -6.91 -10.22 -0.74
N PHE A 37 -6.86 -11.23 -1.60
CA PHE A 37 -7.66 -12.45 -1.42
C PHE A 37 -7.24 -13.23 -0.17
N GLY A 38 -5.93 -13.31 0.11
CA GLY A 38 -5.42 -13.98 1.31
C GLY A 38 -5.92 -13.32 2.59
N LEU A 39 -5.85 -11.99 2.66
CA LEU A 39 -6.36 -11.24 3.81
C LEU A 39 -7.88 -11.23 3.88
N LEU A 40 -8.59 -11.17 2.75
CA LEU A 40 -10.04 -11.23 2.72
C LEU A 40 -10.53 -12.57 3.28
N MET A 41 -9.92 -13.69 2.86
CA MET A 41 -10.22 -15.01 3.42
C MET A 41 -9.85 -15.09 4.91
N ALA A 42 -8.69 -14.58 5.30
CA ALA A 42 -8.28 -14.56 6.71
C ALA A 42 -9.23 -13.72 7.59
N TYR A 43 -9.71 -12.60 7.06
CA TYR A 43 -10.68 -11.73 7.72
C TYR A 43 -12.05 -12.40 7.82
N GLN A 44 -12.58 -12.94 6.72
CA GLN A 44 -13.87 -13.67 6.70
C GLN A 44 -13.86 -14.91 7.62
N SER A 45 -12.71 -15.58 7.77
CA SER A 45 -12.57 -16.71 8.68
C SER A 45 -12.63 -16.32 10.17
N GLY A 46 -12.68 -15.02 10.49
CA GLY A 46 -12.74 -14.51 11.85
C GLY A 46 -11.44 -14.65 12.65
N LEU A 47 -10.36 -15.11 12.00
CA LEU A 47 -9.01 -15.23 12.59
C LEU A 47 -8.40 -13.87 12.94
N ILE A 48 -8.77 -12.82 12.20
CA ILE A 48 -8.25 -11.45 12.40
C ILE A 48 -9.43 -10.54 12.75
N LYS A 49 -9.45 -10.01 13.97
CA LYS A 49 -10.40 -8.97 14.39
C LYS A 49 -9.68 -7.63 14.46
N ALA A 50 -10.18 -6.64 13.73
CA ALA A 50 -9.66 -5.28 13.76
C ALA A 50 -10.10 -4.57 15.06
N THR A 51 -9.43 -4.88 16.16
CA THR A 51 -9.64 -4.21 17.45
C THR A 51 -9.26 -2.74 17.37
N GLU A 52 -9.84 -1.89 18.21
CA GLU A 52 -9.59 -0.44 18.20
C GLU A 52 -8.10 -0.10 18.37
N ASN A 53 -7.39 -0.84 19.23
CA ASN A 53 -5.92 -0.73 19.40
C ASN A 53 -5.15 -1.11 18.12
N PHE A 54 -5.63 -2.11 17.38
CA PHE A 54 -5.04 -2.49 16.10
C PHE A 54 -5.24 -1.40 15.05
N LYS A 55 -6.44 -0.81 14.96
CA LYS A 55 -6.71 0.30 14.02
C LYS A 55 -5.83 1.50 14.33
N LEU A 56 -5.75 1.89 15.61
CA LEU A 56 -4.89 3.00 16.04
C LEU A 56 -3.41 2.74 15.71
N GLY A 57 -2.93 1.51 15.94
CA GLY A 57 -1.55 1.12 15.61
C GLY A 57 -1.25 1.21 14.12
N VAL A 58 -2.14 0.73 13.26
CA VAL A 58 -1.97 0.77 11.80
C VAL A 58 -2.05 2.21 11.28
N VAL A 59 -3.02 3.01 11.76
CA VAL A 59 -3.12 4.44 11.38
C VAL A 59 -1.88 5.22 11.82
N ALA A 60 -1.37 4.96 13.03
CA ALA A 60 -0.13 5.57 13.50
C ALA A 60 1.08 5.15 12.64
N ALA A 61 1.15 3.87 12.22
CA ALA A 61 2.19 3.39 11.32
C ALA A 61 2.11 4.06 9.94
N THR A 62 0.91 4.16 9.35
CA THR A 62 0.68 4.88 8.08
C THR A 62 1.09 6.35 8.20
N GLY A 63 0.71 7.02 9.29
CA GLY A 63 1.12 8.40 9.58
C GLY A 63 2.65 8.54 9.73
N GLY A 64 3.30 7.58 10.40
CA GLY A 64 4.75 7.54 10.54
C GLY A 64 5.46 7.39 9.19
N ILE A 65 4.98 6.49 8.31
CA ILE A 65 5.51 6.32 6.96
C ILE A 65 5.35 7.60 6.15
N PHE A 66 4.19 8.26 6.25
CA PHE A 66 3.94 9.54 5.60
C PHE A 66 4.94 10.61 6.06
N LEU A 67 5.18 10.74 7.37
CA LEU A 67 6.17 11.67 7.92
C LEU A 67 7.58 11.37 7.42
N VAL A 68 7.97 10.09 7.36
CA VAL A 68 9.28 9.67 6.84
C VAL A 68 9.43 10.07 5.37
N TYR A 69 8.40 9.88 4.54
CA TYR A 69 8.40 10.35 3.15
C TYR A 69 8.46 11.88 3.05
N MET A 70 7.76 12.59 3.94
CA MET A 70 7.77 14.06 3.97
C MET A 70 9.15 14.62 4.36
N ILE A 71 9.80 14.02 5.37
CA ILE A 71 11.16 14.38 5.78
C ILE A 71 12.15 14.08 4.65
N SER A 72 12.00 12.92 3.97
CA SER A 72 12.83 12.58 2.81
C SER A 72 12.68 13.57 1.66
N MET A 73 11.46 14.05 1.41
CA MET A 73 11.18 15.05 0.39
C MET A 73 11.81 16.41 0.76
N ILE A 74 11.69 16.84 2.02
CA ILE A 74 12.30 18.10 2.47
C ILE A 74 13.83 17.99 2.41
N GLY A 75 14.41 16.89 2.90
CA GLY A 75 15.86 16.67 2.89
C GLY A 75 16.47 16.70 1.48
N SER A 76 15.73 16.25 0.46
CA SER A 76 16.20 16.31 -0.93
C SER A 76 16.31 17.74 -1.47
N PHE A 77 15.45 18.68 -1.03
CA PHE A 77 15.56 20.11 -1.38
C PHE A 77 16.77 20.79 -0.73
N PHE A 78 17.22 20.31 0.43
CA PHE A 78 18.36 20.87 1.16
C PHE A 78 19.71 20.22 0.79
N GLY A 79 19.75 19.36 -0.23
CA GLY A 79 21.00 18.75 -0.71
C GLY A 79 21.58 17.66 0.19
N PHE A 80 20.85 17.24 1.23
CA PHE A 80 21.17 16.07 2.05
C PHE A 80 20.14 14.96 1.74
N PRO A 81 20.31 14.20 0.65
CA PRO A 81 19.47 13.02 0.45
C PRO A 81 19.73 12.08 1.62
N ILE A 82 18.70 11.79 2.43
CA ILE A 82 18.82 10.80 3.50
C ILE A 82 19.18 9.45 2.84
N PRO A 83 20.41 8.95 2.98
CA PRO A 83 20.89 7.83 2.15
C PRO A 83 20.18 6.52 2.48
N PHE A 84 19.60 6.42 3.67
CA PHE A 84 19.09 5.18 4.23
C PHE A 84 17.76 4.68 3.63
N ILE A 85 16.99 5.52 2.94
CA ILE A 85 15.67 5.14 2.37
C ILE A 85 15.77 4.86 0.86
N HIS A 86 16.69 5.52 0.16
CA HIS A 86 16.89 5.40 -1.29
C HIS A 86 18.03 4.46 -1.70
N ALA A 87 18.90 4.08 -0.79
CA ALA A 87 19.89 3.04 -1.09
C ALA A 87 19.18 1.68 -1.30
N ALA A 88 19.54 0.97 -2.37
CA ALA A 88 19.21 -0.45 -2.60
C ALA A 88 19.91 -1.40 -1.60
N GLY A 89 20.22 -0.89 -0.40
CA GLY A 89 20.79 -1.65 0.69
C GLY A 89 19.75 -2.51 1.41
N PRO A 90 20.19 -3.47 2.25
CA PRO A 90 19.30 -4.34 3.02
C PRO A 90 18.23 -3.58 3.83
N MET A 91 18.58 -2.39 4.33
CA MET A 91 17.66 -1.50 5.07
C MET A 91 16.53 -0.95 4.22
N GLY A 92 16.78 -0.60 2.95
CA GLY A 92 15.75 -0.09 2.04
C GLY A 92 14.74 -1.17 1.64
N ILE A 93 15.18 -2.43 1.56
CA ILE A 93 14.30 -3.60 1.32
C ILE A 93 13.48 -3.88 2.58
N ALA A 94 14.11 -3.92 3.76
CA ALA A 94 13.42 -4.12 5.03
C ALA A 94 12.34 -3.05 5.27
N PHE A 95 12.64 -1.78 4.95
CA PHE A 95 11.66 -0.71 5.03
C PHE A 95 10.50 -0.90 4.05
N SER A 96 10.76 -1.20 2.77
CA SER A 96 9.66 -1.45 1.82
C SER A 96 8.84 -2.67 2.20
N LEU A 97 9.46 -3.73 2.73
CA LEU A 97 8.73 -4.88 3.26
C LEU A 97 7.83 -4.47 4.43
N PHE A 98 8.33 -3.65 5.35
CA PHE A 98 7.53 -3.10 6.44
C PHE A 98 6.35 -2.27 5.93
N VAL A 99 6.54 -1.40 4.94
CA VAL A 99 5.46 -0.60 4.34
C VAL A 99 4.45 -1.50 3.62
N VAL A 100 4.87 -2.54 2.91
CA VAL A 100 3.95 -3.52 2.28
C VAL A 100 3.08 -4.19 3.35
N VAL A 101 3.67 -4.59 4.48
CA VAL A 101 2.91 -5.17 5.60
C VAL A 101 1.90 -4.15 6.13
N VAL A 102 2.32 -2.90 6.38
CA VAL A 102 1.40 -1.85 6.87
C VAL A 102 0.28 -1.58 5.86
N ALA A 103 0.57 -1.50 4.56
CA ALA A 103 -0.44 -1.34 3.52
C ALA A 103 -1.44 -2.51 3.50
N ALA A 104 -0.95 -3.74 3.65
CA ALA A 104 -1.78 -4.93 3.78
C ALA A 104 -2.66 -4.88 5.05
N LEU A 105 -2.16 -4.36 6.16
CA LEU A 105 -2.96 -4.17 7.38
C LEU A 105 -4.01 -3.05 7.21
N ASN A 106 -3.74 -1.99 6.44
CA ASN A 106 -4.75 -0.96 6.13
C ASN A 106 -5.92 -1.57 5.34
N LEU A 107 -5.64 -2.51 4.44
CA LEU A 107 -6.68 -3.23 3.69
C LEU A 107 -7.60 -4.04 4.61
N VAL A 108 -7.10 -4.58 5.72
CA VAL A 108 -7.93 -5.19 6.77
C VAL A 108 -8.83 -4.16 7.47
N LEU A 109 -8.32 -2.95 7.71
CA LEU A 109 -9.14 -1.87 8.27
C LEU A 109 -10.25 -1.44 7.31
N ASP A 110 -9.98 -1.42 6.00
CA ASP A 110 -11.00 -1.11 5.00
C ASP A 110 -12.11 -2.15 4.99
N PHE A 111 -11.76 -3.44 5.10
CA PHE A 111 -12.75 -4.52 5.21
C PHE A 111 -13.61 -4.39 6.47
N ASP A 112 -12.99 -4.13 7.62
CA ASP A 112 -13.71 -3.90 8.88
C ASP A 112 -14.61 -2.66 8.83
N PHE A 113 -14.15 -1.60 8.17
CA PHE A 113 -14.96 -0.40 7.97
C PHE A 113 -16.18 -0.68 7.08
N ILE A 114 -15.98 -1.40 5.97
CA ILE A 114 -17.06 -1.78 5.04
C ILE A 114 -18.07 -2.70 5.73
N GLU A 115 -17.61 -3.70 6.49
CA GLU A 115 -18.48 -4.61 7.23
C GLU A 115 -19.31 -3.88 8.29
N GLN A 116 -18.68 -3.05 9.13
CA GLN A 116 -19.40 -2.25 10.13
C GLN A 116 -20.38 -1.26 9.50
N ALA A 117 -20.03 -0.68 8.35
CA ALA A 117 -20.93 0.21 7.62
C ALA A 117 -22.15 -0.54 7.06
N ALA A 118 -21.94 -1.75 6.55
CA ALA A 118 -23.01 -2.61 6.05
C ALA A 118 -23.94 -3.10 7.19
N GLU A 119 -23.38 -3.54 8.32
CA GLU A 119 -24.16 -4.01 9.48
C GLU A 119 -25.03 -2.90 10.10
N ARG A 120 -24.54 -1.66 10.09
CA ARG A 120 -25.27 -0.51 10.64
C ARG A 120 -26.32 0.06 9.68
N GLY A 121 -26.56 -0.59 8.53
CA GLY A 121 -27.51 -0.13 7.52
C GLY A 121 -27.17 1.28 7.00
N ALA A 122 -25.88 1.59 6.91
CA ALA A 122 -25.42 2.93 6.68
C ALA A 122 -25.83 3.46 5.29
N PRO A 123 -26.12 4.76 5.15
CA PRO A 123 -26.60 5.34 3.90
C PRO A 123 -25.64 5.13 2.71
N LYS A 124 -26.18 4.94 1.50
CA LYS A 124 -25.46 4.62 0.23
C LYS A 124 -24.17 5.39 -0.06
N TYR A 125 -24.01 6.61 0.46
CA TYR A 125 -22.75 7.35 0.28
C TYR A 125 -21.58 6.69 1.01
N LEU A 126 -21.81 6.03 2.15
CA LEU A 126 -20.76 5.35 2.93
C LEU A 126 -20.24 4.10 2.23
N GLU A 127 -21.07 3.39 1.47
CA GLU A 127 -20.62 2.29 0.60
C GLU A 127 -19.59 2.78 -0.42
N TRP A 128 -19.85 3.96 -1.02
CA TRP A 128 -18.92 4.56 -1.97
C TRP A 128 -17.62 5.02 -1.31
N TYR A 129 -17.70 5.58 -0.09
CA TYR A 129 -16.51 5.92 0.69
C TYR A 129 -15.68 4.69 1.08
N GLY A 130 -16.32 3.59 1.48
CA GLY A 130 -15.63 2.33 1.78
C GLY A 130 -14.95 1.74 0.54
N ALA A 131 -15.66 1.69 -0.59
CA ALA A 131 -15.08 1.25 -1.86
C ALA A 131 -13.93 2.15 -2.34
N PHE A 132 -14.03 3.46 -2.11
CA PHE A 132 -12.96 4.41 -2.41
C PHE A 132 -11.72 4.18 -1.54
N ALA A 133 -11.89 4.03 -0.22
CA ALA A 133 -10.79 3.75 0.70
C ALA A 133 -10.03 2.47 0.31
N LEU A 134 -10.78 1.40 0.03
CA LEU A 134 -10.25 0.12 -0.44
C LEU A 134 -9.50 0.26 -1.78
N MET A 135 -10.00 1.07 -2.71
CA MET A 135 -9.30 1.34 -3.97
C MET A 135 -7.94 2.01 -3.75
N VAL A 136 -7.90 3.05 -2.91
CA VAL A 136 -6.68 3.80 -2.61
C VAL A 136 -5.64 2.92 -1.93
N THR A 137 -6.05 2.08 -0.96
CA THR A 137 -5.15 1.16 -0.28
C THR A 137 -4.66 0.05 -1.20
N LEU A 138 -5.49 -0.46 -2.11
CA LEU A 138 -5.08 -1.40 -3.15
C LEU A 138 -4.01 -0.82 -4.07
N VAL A 139 -4.23 0.40 -4.56
CA VAL A 139 -3.28 1.14 -5.40
C VAL A 139 -1.97 1.36 -4.65
N TRP A 140 -2.07 1.75 -3.38
CA TRP A 140 -0.90 1.98 -2.54
C TRP A 140 -0.09 0.68 -2.30
N LEU A 141 -0.79 -0.42 -1.98
CA LEU A 141 -0.18 -1.74 -1.83
C LEU A 141 0.53 -2.18 -3.11
N TYR A 142 -0.11 -1.98 -4.26
CA TYR A 142 0.48 -2.27 -5.57
C TYR A 142 1.79 -1.51 -5.79
N MET A 143 1.79 -0.20 -5.54
CA MET A 143 2.97 0.65 -5.70
C MET A 143 4.11 0.22 -4.78
N GLU A 144 3.81 -0.18 -3.55
CA GLU A 144 4.85 -0.61 -2.61
C GLU A 144 5.39 -2.01 -2.93
N ILE A 145 4.55 -2.96 -3.39
CA ILE A 145 5.01 -4.26 -3.88
C ILE A 145 5.91 -4.09 -5.10
N LEU A 146 5.53 -3.21 -6.03
CA LEU A 146 6.32 -2.90 -7.22
C LEU A 146 7.69 -2.31 -6.82
N ARG A 147 7.71 -1.39 -5.85
CA ARG A 147 8.95 -0.83 -5.28
C ARG A 147 9.81 -1.87 -4.55
N LEU A 148 9.19 -2.81 -3.84
CA LEU A 148 9.88 -3.90 -3.16
C LEU A 148 10.56 -4.81 -4.19
N LEU A 149 9.82 -5.24 -5.21
CA LEU A 149 10.33 -6.08 -6.30
C LEU A 149 11.44 -5.37 -7.08
N SER A 150 11.35 -4.06 -7.30
CA SER A 150 12.37 -3.32 -8.03
C SER A 150 13.68 -3.26 -7.25
N LYS A 151 13.61 -3.05 -5.93
CA LYS A 151 14.78 -3.08 -5.03
C LYS A 151 15.43 -4.47 -4.97
N LEU A 152 14.62 -5.53 -4.96
CA LEU A 152 15.11 -6.91 -4.97
C LEU A 152 15.82 -7.23 -6.30
N ARG A 153 15.27 -6.81 -7.43
CA ARG A 153 15.86 -7.07 -8.76
C ARG A 153 17.07 -6.18 -9.04
N SER A 154 17.11 -4.95 -8.53
CA SER A 154 18.27 -4.05 -8.63
C SER A 154 19.55 -4.59 -7.97
N ARG A 155 19.46 -5.64 -7.13
CA ARG A 155 20.60 -6.25 -6.43
C ARG A 155 21.24 -7.43 -7.18
N ASN A 156 20.57 -7.95 -8.22
CA ASN A 156 21.10 -8.99 -9.12
C ASN A 156 21.54 -8.36 -10.43
#